data_AF-A0A0Q6L5W2-F1
#
_entry.id   AF-A0A0Q6L5W2-F1
#
_cell.length_a   1.000
_cell.length_b   1.000
_cell.length_c   1.000
_cell.angle_alpha   90.00
_cell.angle_beta   90.00
_cell.angle_gamma   90.00
#
_symmetry.space_group_name_H-M   'P 1'
#
loop_
_entity.id
_entity.type
_entity.pdbx_description
1 polymer ?
#
loop_
_entity_poly.entity_id
_entity_poly.type
_entity_poly.pdbx_seq_one_letter_code
_entity_poly.pdbx_strand_id
1 'polypeptide(L)'
;MTDTTTAHSPKTATPQHVPELAADLDAGLRRLKLAAIRRTAPEVLITAKTQRWTPEEVLRTLIESELAARDASNIVNRLKAAAFPVTKTLESFDVAASSIQPNVFDYLSSLEWVRAQSNLAMIDLPGQASRIP
;
A
#
# COMPACT_ATOMS: atom_id res chain seq x y z
N MET A 1 -29.57 -36.54 38.48
CA MET A 1 -28.77 -37.58 37.79
C MET A 1 -29.63 -38.07 36.65
N THR A 2 -29.42 -37.74 35.39
CA THR A 2 -28.17 -37.53 34.64
C THR A 2 -28.44 -36.67 33.39
N ASP A 3 -27.68 -35.59 33.22
CA ASP A 3 -27.54 -34.87 31.94
C ASP A 3 -26.78 -35.76 30.93
N THR A 4 -27.30 -35.89 29.71
CA THR A 4 -26.54 -36.48 28.58
C THR A 4 -26.17 -35.35 27.63
N THR A 5 -24.97 -34.82 27.82
CA THR A 5 -24.26 -33.94 26.88
C THR A 5 -23.89 -34.75 25.63
N THR A 6 -24.49 -34.43 24.49
CA THR A 6 -23.97 -34.86 23.19
C THR A 6 -22.92 -33.84 22.73
N ALA A 7 -21.65 -34.25 22.74
CA ALA A 7 -20.54 -33.46 22.23
C ALA A 7 -20.58 -33.43 20.70
N HIS A 8 -20.75 -32.24 20.12
CA HIS A 8 -20.55 -32.01 18.68
C HIS A 8 -19.14 -31.45 18.48
N SER A 9 -18.19 -32.30 18.07
CA SER A 9 -16.88 -31.82 17.62
C SER A 9 -17.03 -31.12 16.26
N PRO A 10 -16.50 -29.89 16.09
CA PRO A 10 -16.54 -29.21 14.81
C PRO A 10 -15.61 -29.92 13.81
N LYS A 11 -16.17 -30.37 12.68
CA LYS A 11 -15.42 -30.80 11.51
C LYS A 11 -14.51 -29.68 11.04
N THR A 12 -13.20 -29.92 11.03
CA THR A 12 -12.20 -29.07 10.38
C THR A 12 -12.53 -28.96 8.88
N ALA A 13 -12.97 -27.78 8.45
CA ALA A 13 -13.21 -27.50 7.04
C ALA A 13 -11.87 -27.31 6.33
N THR A 14 -11.66 -28.08 5.28
CA THR A 14 -10.57 -27.96 4.30
C THR A 14 -10.54 -26.53 3.74
N PRO A 15 -9.37 -25.89 3.53
CA PRO A 15 -9.33 -24.55 2.94
C PRO A 15 -9.97 -24.58 1.55
N GLN A 16 -10.95 -23.70 1.33
CA GLN A 16 -11.62 -23.53 0.03
C GLN A 16 -10.57 -23.15 -1.02
N HIS A 17 -10.29 -24.06 -1.95
CA HIS A 17 -9.37 -23.83 -3.06
C HIS A 17 -10.02 -22.87 -4.05
N VAL A 18 -9.54 -21.63 -4.08
CA VAL A 18 -9.92 -20.63 -5.09
C VAL A 18 -9.47 -21.17 -6.46
N PRO A 19 -10.37 -21.38 -7.44
CA PRO A 19 -9.98 -21.89 -8.75
C PRO A 19 -8.97 -20.97 -9.42
N GLU A 20 -7.91 -21.54 -9.97
CA GLU A 20 -6.89 -20.78 -10.69
C GLU A 20 -7.48 -20.13 -11.96
N LEU A 21 -6.85 -19.04 -12.38
CA LEU A 21 -7.23 -18.32 -13.58
C LEU A 21 -6.91 -19.17 -14.83
N ALA A 22 -7.69 -19.01 -15.89
CA ALA A 22 -7.39 -19.66 -17.17
C ALA A 22 -5.97 -19.30 -17.65
N ALA A 23 -5.25 -20.28 -18.19
CA ALA A 23 -3.81 -20.16 -18.47
C ALA A 23 -3.46 -19.06 -19.47
N ASP A 24 -4.33 -18.84 -20.46
CA ASP A 24 -4.23 -17.74 -21.43
C ASP A 24 -4.36 -16.36 -20.75
N LEU A 25 -5.29 -16.23 -19.80
CA LEU A 25 -5.47 -15.00 -19.03
C LEU A 25 -4.30 -14.77 -18.06
N ASP A 26 -3.81 -15.79 -17.35
CA ASP A 26 -2.62 -15.67 -16.50
C ASP A 26 -1.40 -15.22 -17.31
N ALA A 27 -1.15 -15.84 -18.47
CA ALA A 27 -0.06 -15.48 -19.37
C ALA A 27 -0.21 -14.03 -19.90
N GLY A 28 -1.41 -13.63 -20.31
CA GLY A 28 -1.71 -12.27 -20.75
C GLY A 28 -1.43 -11.23 -19.66
N LEU A 29 -1.89 -11.48 -18.43
CA LEU A 29 -1.67 -10.59 -17.29
C LEU A 29 -0.19 -10.47 -16.93
N ARG A 30 0.59 -11.56 -17.03
CA ARG A 30 2.05 -11.50 -16.86
C ARG A 30 2.71 -10.62 -17.90
N ARG A 31 2.35 -10.78 -19.18
CA ARG A 31 2.90 -9.97 -20.28
C ARG A 31 2.59 -8.48 -20.10
N LEU A 32 1.38 -8.16 -19.63
CA LEU A 32 0.95 -6.79 -19.34
C LEU A 32 1.47 -6.24 -18.00
N LYS A 33 2.18 -7.06 -17.21
CA LYS A 33 2.66 -6.72 -15.87
C LYS A 33 1.53 -6.29 -14.91
N LEU A 34 0.37 -6.93 -15.02
CA LEU A 34 -0.81 -6.71 -14.17
C LEU A 34 -0.80 -7.70 -13.00
N ALA A 35 0.21 -7.55 -12.13
CA ALA A 35 0.52 -8.54 -11.11
C ALA A 35 -0.52 -8.60 -9.97
N ALA A 36 -1.15 -7.46 -9.63
CA ALA A 36 -2.17 -7.44 -8.59
C ALA A 36 -3.45 -8.09 -9.08
N ILE A 37 -3.91 -7.72 -10.28
CA ILE A 37 -5.09 -8.34 -10.92
C ILE A 37 -4.90 -9.86 -11.04
N ARG A 38 -3.74 -10.33 -11.45
CA ARG A 38 -3.47 -11.77 -11.55
C ARG A 38 -3.64 -12.51 -10.22
N ARG A 39 -3.31 -11.86 -9.11
CA ARG A 39 -3.45 -12.42 -7.76
C ARG A 39 -4.90 -12.34 -7.24
N THR A 40 -5.61 -11.25 -7.52
CA THR A 40 -6.94 -10.97 -6.95
C THR A 40 -8.10 -11.46 -7.83
N ALA A 41 -7.88 -11.62 -9.14
CA ALA A 41 -8.93 -11.98 -10.10
C ALA A 41 -9.67 -13.28 -9.75
N PRO A 42 -9.00 -14.39 -9.34
CA PRO A 42 -9.72 -15.60 -8.94
C PRO A 42 -10.81 -15.38 -7.89
N GLU A 43 -10.50 -14.63 -6.82
CA GLU A 43 -11.44 -14.33 -5.74
C GLU A 43 -12.53 -13.34 -6.18
N VAL A 44 -12.14 -12.30 -6.92
CA VAL A 44 -13.07 -11.29 -7.44
C VAL A 44 -14.09 -11.91 -8.39
N LEU A 45 -13.68 -12.82 -9.27
CA LEU A 45 -14.58 -13.48 -10.22
C LEU A 45 -15.60 -14.41 -9.52
N ILE A 46 -15.20 -15.11 -8.46
CA ILE A 46 -16.12 -15.92 -7.64
C ILE A 46 -17.13 -15.01 -6.94
N THR A 47 -16.65 -13.92 -6.36
CA THR A 47 -17.47 -12.94 -5.64
C THR A 47 -18.49 -12.30 -6.59
N ALA A 48 -18.02 -11.84 -7.75
CA ALA A 48 -18.83 -11.26 -8.80
C ALA A 48 -19.92 -12.21 -9.31
N LYS A 49 -19.59 -13.49 -9.50
CA LYS A 49 -20.57 -14.51 -9.90
C LYS A 49 -21.63 -14.73 -8.82
N THR A 50 -21.20 -14.83 -7.56
CA THR A 50 -22.09 -15.06 -6.40
C THR A 50 -23.02 -13.87 -6.18
N GLN A 51 -22.49 -12.66 -6.29
CA GLN A 51 -23.20 -11.41 -6.03
C GLN A 51 -23.83 -10.80 -7.29
N ARG A 52 -23.71 -11.47 -8.44
CA ARG A 52 -24.19 -11.02 -9.77
C ARG A 52 -23.78 -9.59 -10.11
N TRP A 53 -22.50 -9.28 -9.90
CA TRP A 53 -21.95 -7.98 -10.28
C TRP A 53 -22.09 -7.74 -11.79
N THR A 54 -22.27 -6.48 -12.13
CA THR A 54 -22.14 -6.00 -13.50
C THR A 54 -20.70 -6.17 -13.98
N PRO A 55 -20.47 -6.31 -15.31
CA PRO A 55 -19.12 -6.35 -15.85
C PRO A 55 -18.27 -5.13 -15.46
N GLU A 56 -18.89 -3.96 -15.33
CA GLU A 56 -18.21 -2.72 -14.95
C GLU A 56 -17.69 -2.75 -13.50
N GLU A 57 -18.47 -3.32 -12.56
CA GLU A 57 -18.03 -3.49 -11.17
C GLU A 57 -16.82 -4.41 -11.07
N VAL A 58 -16.81 -5.51 -11.82
CA VAL A 58 -15.64 -6.41 -11.89
C VAL A 58 -14.40 -5.67 -12.39
N LEU A 59 -14.53 -4.95 -13.51
CA LEU A 59 -13.43 -4.19 -14.07
C LEU A 59 -12.92 -3.12 -13.09
N ARG A 60 -13.83 -2.38 -12.45
CA ARG A 60 -13.51 -1.36 -11.46
C ARG A 60 -12.67 -1.93 -10.32
N THR A 61 -13.13 -3.00 -9.67
CA THR A 61 -12.41 -3.62 -8.55
C THR A 61 -11.04 -4.12 -8.95
N LEU A 62 -10.92 -4.76 -10.13
CA LEU A 62 -9.64 -5.24 -10.63
C LEU A 62 -8.67 -4.09 -10.89
N ILE A 63 -9.13 -3.03 -11.58
CA ILE A 63 -8.32 -1.85 -11.89
C ILE A 63 -7.87 -1.13 -10.62
N GLU A 64 -8.78 -0.92 -9.66
CA GLU A 64 -8.46 -0.30 -8.37
C GLU A 64 -7.38 -1.08 -7.61
N SER A 65 -7.47 -2.43 -7.61
CA SER A 65 -6.46 -3.27 -6.96
C SER A 65 -5.07 -3.11 -7.59
N GLU A 66 -4.98 -2.92 -8.91
CA GLU A 66 -3.73 -2.71 -9.62
C GLU A 66 -3.17 -1.31 -9.41
N LEU A 67 -4.02 -0.29 -9.44
CA LEU A 67 -3.62 1.09 -9.16
C LEU A 67 -3.03 1.20 -7.75
N ALA A 68 -3.72 0.67 -6.74
CA ALA A 68 -3.23 0.67 -5.36
C ALA A 68 -1.87 -0.05 -5.22
N ALA A 69 -1.69 -1.20 -5.89
CA ALA A 69 -0.42 -1.93 -5.86
C ALA A 69 0.72 -1.17 -6.55
N ARG A 70 0.42 -0.47 -7.66
CA ARG A 70 1.40 0.37 -8.36
C ARG A 70 1.78 1.60 -7.56
N ASP A 71 0.83 2.26 -6.92
CA ASP A 71 1.09 3.42 -6.07
C ASP A 71 1.97 3.04 -4.88
N ALA A 72 1.65 1.92 -4.20
CA ALA A 72 2.51 1.39 -3.14
C ALA A 72 3.93 1.07 -3.63
N SER A 73 4.05 0.43 -4.80
CA SER A 73 5.35 0.12 -5.40
C SER A 73 6.14 1.38 -5.78
N ASN A 74 5.46 2.40 -6.30
CA ASN A 74 6.05 3.69 -6.65
C ASN A 74 6.58 4.42 -5.41
N ILE A 75 5.82 4.42 -4.31
CA ILE A 75 6.25 4.99 -3.03
C ILE A 75 7.52 4.28 -2.54
N VAL A 76 7.52 2.95 -2.50
CA VAL A 76 8.69 2.16 -2.07
C VAL A 76 9.90 2.42 -2.95
N ASN A 77 9.72 2.48 -4.28
CA ASN A 77 10.81 2.75 -5.21
C ASN A 77 11.37 4.17 -5.05
N ARG A 78 10.52 5.17 -4.83
CA ARG A 78 10.96 6.55 -4.55
C ARG A 78 11.73 6.66 -3.25
N LEU A 79 11.27 6.01 -2.19
CA LEU A 79 11.98 5.96 -0.90
C LEU A 79 13.34 5.28 -1.04
N LYS A 80 13.42 4.15 -1.77
CA LYS A 80 14.69 3.47 -2.07
C LYS A 80 15.63 4.35 -2.89
N ALA A 81 15.11 5.03 -3.91
CA ALA A 81 15.89 5.92 -4.77
C ALA A 81 16.43 7.15 -4.03
N ALA A 82 15.70 7.65 -3.03
CA ALA A 82 16.16 8.75 -2.18
C ALA A 82 17.39 8.39 -1.34
N ALA A 83 17.65 7.09 -1.12
CA ALA A 83 18.87 6.56 -0.51
C ALA A 83 19.25 7.22 0.83
N PHE A 84 18.25 7.71 1.59
CA PHE A 84 18.50 8.28 2.91
C PHE A 84 19.04 7.20 3.85
N PRO A 85 20.12 7.49 4.61
CA PRO A 85 20.78 6.50 5.47
C PRO A 85 19.92 6.06 6.65
N VAL A 86 18.94 6.87 7.05
CA VAL A 86 18.00 6.59 8.14
C VAL A 86 16.61 7.03 7.71
N THR A 87 15.60 6.21 7.99
CA THR A 87 14.20 6.62 7.83
C THR A 87 13.86 7.63 8.90
N LYS A 88 13.68 8.89 8.51
CA LYS A 88 13.15 9.95 9.37
C LYS A 88 11.80 10.41 8.84
N THR A 89 10.86 10.61 9.75
CA THR A 89 9.53 11.13 9.44
C THR A 89 9.39 12.55 10.01
N LEU A 90 8.52 13.36 9.43
CA LEU A 90 8.31 14.74 9.89
C LEU A 90 7.77 14.78 11.32
N GLU A 91 7.01 13.78 11.74
CA GLU A 91 6.43 13.67 13.08
C GLU A 91 7.50 13.43 14.15
N SER A 92 8.64 12.86 13.76
CA SER A 92 9.79 12.65 14.66
C SER A 92 10.67 13.89 14.82
N PHE A 93 10.37 14.98 14.10
CA PHE A 93 11.15 16.22 14.16
C PHE A 93 10.76 17.04 15.39
N ASP A 94 11.71 17.25 16.29
CA ASP A 94 11.53 18.13 17.46
C ASP A 94 11.66 19.60 17.05
N VAL A 95 10.52 20.25 16.82
CA VAL A 95 10.44 21.68 16.46
C VAL A 95 10.97 22.56 17.59
N ALA A 96 10.78 22.19 18.86
CA ALA A 96 11.20 22.99 20.00
C ALA A 96 12.73 22.98 20.17
N ALA A 97 13.40 21.90 19.76
CA ALA A 97 14.85 21.81 19.70
C ALA A 97 15.49 22.42 18.43
N SER A 98 14.67 22.90 17.49
CA SER A 98 15.10 23.47 16.21
C SER A 98 15.13 25.01 16.25
N SER A 99 15.97 25.62 15.42
CA SER A 99 15.94 27.06 15.17
C SER A 99 14.85 27.50 14.20
N ILE A 100 14.10 26.56 13.61
CA ILE A 100 13.00 26.83 12.69
C ILE A 100 11.79 27.35 13.49
N GLN A 101 11.19 28.45 13.04
CA GLN A 101 9.97 28.98 13.65
C GLN A 101 8.79 28.01 13.44
N PRO A 102 7.91 27.80 14.44
CA PRO A 102 6.81 26.84 14.33
C PRO A 102 5.91 27.05 13.10
N ASN A 103 5.58 28.30 12.77
CA ASN A 103 4.79 28.65 11.58
C ASN A 103 5.44 28.25 10.25
N VAL A 104 6.78 28.30 10.16
CA VAL A 104 7.52 27.86 8.98
C VAL A 104 7.47 26.33 8.89
N PHE A 105 7.61 25.63 10.01
CA PHE A 105 7.48 24.18 10.05
C PHE A 105 6.06 23.71 9.66
N ASP A 106 5.02 24.38 10.17
CA ASP A 106 3.63 24.10 9.81
C ASP A 106 3.40 24.27 8.29
N TYR A 107 3.94 25.34 7.72
CA TYR A 107 3.89 25.56 6.27
C TYR A 107 4.63 24.48 5.49
N LEU A 108 5.85 24.11 5.90
CA LEU A 108 6.63 23.07 5.21
C LEU A 108 5.98 21.69 5.30
N SER A 109 5.43 21.34 6.47
CA SER A 109 4.76 20.06 6.72
C SER A 109 3.43 19.92 6.00
N SER A 110 2.74 21.04 5.71
CA SER A 110 1.54 21.05 4.87
C SER A 110 1.79 20.62 3.41
N LEU A 111 3.04 20.69 2.95
CA LEU A 111 3.45 20.49 1.55
C LEU A 111 2.77 21.43 0.54
N GLU A 112 2.12 22.51 1.00
CA GLU A 112 1.46 23.48 0.12
C GLU A 112 2.44 24.19 -0.82
N TRP A 113 3.68 24.40 -0.36
CA TRP A 113 4.77 24.93 -1.18
C TRP A 113 5.07 24.07 -2.42
N VAL A 114 4.86 22.75 -2.36
CA VAL A 114 5.00 21.85 -3.52
C VAL A 114 3.90 22.14 -4.53
N ARG A 115 2.64 22.31 -4.09
CA ARG A 115 1.51 22.65 -4.97
C ARG A 115 1.68 24.03 -5.58
N ALA A 116 2.17 24.99 -4.80
CA ALA A 116 2.48 26.34 -5.24
C ALA A 116 3.75 26.45 -6.11
N GLN A 117 4.43 25.33 -6.40
CA GLN A 117 5.68 25.27 -7.18
C GLN A 117 6.76 26.22 -6.65
N SER A 118 6.82 26.38 -5.33
CA SER A 118 7.82 27.21 -4.66
C SER A 118 9.11 26.42 -4.42
N ASN A 119 10.25 27.07 -4.58
CA ASN A 119 11.56 26.42 -4.40
C ASN A 119 11.91 26.31 -2.91
N LEU A 120 12.39 25.13 -2.50
CA LEU A 120 12.98 24.90 -1.17
C LEU A 120 14.50 24.78 -1.32
N ALA A 121 15.25 25.61 -0.59
CA ALA A 121 16.70 25.50 -0.48
C ALA A 121 17.05 24.97 0.92
N MET A 122 17.64 23.78 0.99
CA MET A 122 18.25 23.25 2.21
C MET A 122 19.73 23.60 2.21
N ILE A 123 20.18 24.26 3.28
CA ILE A 123 21.58 24.65 3.45
C ILE A 123 22.10 23.88 4.65
N ASP A 124 23.04 22.97 4.41
CA ASP A 124 23.77 22.28 5.45
C ASP A 124 25.19 22.85 5.57
N LEU A 125 25.70 22.87 6.80
CA LEU A 125 27.12 23.12 7.04
C LEU A 125 27.95 21.96 6.48
N PRO A 126 29.00 22.23 5.69
CA PRO A 126 29.87 21.17 5.17
C PRO A 126 30.48 20.37 6.34
N GLY A 127 30.20 19.07 6.39
CA GLY A 127 30.82 18.14 7.35
C GLY A 127 29.92 17.54 8.45
N GLN A 128 28.64 17.91 8.56
CA GLN A 128 27.74 17.34 9.60
C GLN A 128 26.75 16.27 9.13
N ALA A 129 26.80 15.85 7.86
CA ALA A 129 25.93 14.77 7.35
C ALA A 129 26.27 13.36 7.91
N SER A 130 27.26 13.21 8.80
CA SER A 130 27.75 11.90 9.27
C SER A 130 27.51 11.58 10.75
N ARG A 131 26.77 12.40 11.51
CA ARG A 131 26.39 12.02 12.88
C ARG A 131 24.95 12.39 13.17
N ILE A 132 24.07 11.44 12.88
CA ILE A 132 22.81 11.31 13.58
C ILE A 132 23.03 10.12 14.54
N PRO A 133 22.84 10.25 15.86
CA PRO A 133 22.78 9.08 16.74
C PRO A 133 21.60 8.17 16.38
#